data_AF-A0A8J1Z1D8-F1
#
_entry.id   AF-A0A8J1Z1D8-F1
#
_cell.length_a   1.000
_cell.length_b   1.000
_cell.length_c   1.000
_cell.angle_alpha   90.00
_cell.angle_beta   90.00
_cell.angle_gamma   90.00
#
_symmetry.space_group_name_H-M   'P 1'
#
loop_
_entity.id
_entity.type
_entity.pdbx_description
1 polymer ?
#
loop_
_entity_poly.entity_id
_entity_poly.type
_entity_poly.pdbx_seq_one_letter_code
_entity_poly.pdbx_strand_id
1 'polypeptide(L)'
;MVDKPSWRILAYDIECTKEPLKFPDAEKDSISLISLMADGLGFLIVNREIVAEDIDDFEYTPKPEYEGIFKIYNEPNEKATLLRFFELIRDVGPHVITTFNGDFFDFNFIRIRADLLMGEYEGKEQPAWSTVMYKEVGIGQERQGYYTGKWITHLDCYAWVQRDSYLPMGSRGLKAVTRYKLKYDPVEVDPELMTPYCTERPQELAEYSVSDAVATYYLFMKYIHDFIFALCSIIPYPPDDVLRKLSLKPFVHFIFTRTTDMTVLL
;
A
#
# COMPACT_ATOMS: atom_id res chain seq x y z
N MET A 1 32.67 -3.05 4.01
CA MET A 1 31.37 -2.33 4.04
C MET A 1 30.41 -3.25 4.76
N VAL A 2 29.58 -2.76 5.67
CA VAL A 2 28.52 -3.58 6.25
C VAL A 2 27.41 -3.63 5.20
N ASP A 3 27.09 -4.81 4.69
CA ASP A 3 26.00 -4.96 3.73
C ASP A 3 24.67 -4.66 4.42
N LYS A 4 23.81 -3.92 3.73
CA LYS A 4 22.46 -3.66 4.23
C LYS A 4 21.67 -4.97 4.22
N PRO A 5 20.86 -5.25 5.26
CA PRO A 5 19.96 -6.40 5.22
C PRO A 5 18.98 -6.27 4.05
N SER A 6 18.74 -7.38 3.34
CA SER A 6 17.79 -7.45 2.24
C SER A 6 16.38 -7.60 2.80
N TRP A 7 15.62 -6.50 2.83
CA TRP A 7 14.20 -6.53 3.16
C TRP A 7 13.40 -7.04 1.96
N ARG A 8 12.27 -7.70 2.24
CA ARG A 8 11.31 -8.13 1.23
C ARG A 8 10.19 -7.12 1.27
N ILE A 9 9.98 -6.42 0.16
CA ILE A 9 9.12 -5.26 0.06
C ILE A 9 7.99 -5.59 -0.88
N LEU A 10 6.76 -5.42 -0.40
CA LEU A 10 5.56 -5.52 -1.22
C LEU A 10 4.86 -4.16 -1.20
N ALA A 11 4.67 -3.56 -2.37
CA ALA A 11 3.77 -2.45 -2.56
C ALA A 11 2.47 -2.96 -3.19
N TYR A 12 1.33 -2.39 -2.80
CA TYR A 12 0.09 -2.66 -3.50
C TYR A 12 -0.84 -1.44 -3.52
N ASP A 13 -1.78 -1.47 -4.45
CA ASP A 13 -2.86 -0.50 -4.62
C ASP A 13 -4.13 -1.26 -5.07
N ILE A 14 -5.32 -0.72 -4.77
CA ILE A 14 -6.60 -1.31 -5.19
C ILE A 14 -7.44 -0.34 -6.01
N GLU A 15 -8.15 -0.91 -6.97
CA GLU A 15 -9.22 -0.21 -7.66
C GLU A 15 -10.56 -0.79 -7.25
N CYS A 16 -11.53 0.09 -7.01
CA CYS A 16 -12.86 -0.29 -6.58
C CYS A 16 -13.92 0.29 -7.52
N THR A 17 -15.06 -0.39 -7.61
CA THR A 17 -16.27 0.23 -8.14
C THR A 17 -16.70 1.38 -7.23
N LYS A 18 -17.50 2.28 -7.79
CA LYS A 18 -18.17 3.33 -7.03
C LYS A 18 -19.40 3.82 -7.75
N GLU A 19 -20.36 4.33 -6.98
CA GLU A 19 -21.46 5.11 -7.51
C GLU A 19 -20.97 6.46 -8.11
N PRO A 20 -21.64 6.99 -9.15
CA PRO A 20 -21.29 8.29 -9.73
C PRO A 20 -21.31 9.42 -8.71
N LEU A 21 -20.29 10.29 -8.76
CA LEU A 21 -20.10 11.45 -7.87
C LEU A 21 -20.02 11.13 -6.36
N LYS A 22 -19.85 9.85 -6.00
CA LYS A 22 -19.63 9.41 -4.62
C LYS A 22 -18.25 8.80 -4.45
N PHE A 23 -17.81 8.73 -3.20
CA PHE A 23 -16.66 7.92 -2.80
C PHE A 23 -17.03 6.44 -2.75
N PRO A 24 -16.06 5.53 -3.01
CA PRO A 24 -16.27 4.10 -2.83
C PRO A 24 -16.68 3.75 -1.40
N ASP A 25 -17.65 2.85 -1.25
CA ASP A 25 -18.17 2.36 0.03
C ASP A 25 -17.95 0.84 0.11
N ALA A 26 -17.06 0.40 1.00
CA ALA A 26 -16.68 -1.02 1.11
C ALA A 26 -17.85 -1.96 1.44
N GLU A 27 -18.95 -1.47 2.01
CA GLU A 27 -20.13 -2.31 2.27
C GLU A 27 -20.98 -2.56 1.01
N LYS A 28 -20.87 -1.70 -0.01
CA LYS A 28 -21.72 -1.72 -1.20
C LYS A 28 -20.95 -2.01 -2.47
N ASP A 29 -19.78 -1.39 -2.61
CA ASP A 29 -18.90 -1.47 -3.76
C ASP A 29 -17.96 -2.67 -3.67
N SER A 30 -17.39 -3.05 -4.81
CA SER A 30 -16.52 -4.22 -4.96
C SER A 30 -15.13 -3.82 -5.46
N ILE A 31 -14.12 -4.62 -5.11
CA ILE A 31 -12.78 -4.50 -5.67
C ILE A 31 -12.79 -5.01 -7.11
N SER A 32 -12.31 -4.20 -8.05
CA SER A 32 -12.17 -4.55 -9.46
C SER A 32 -10.76 -5.07 -9.77
N LEU A 33 -9.73 -4.42 -9.23
CA LEU A 33 -8.32 -4.76 -9.46
C LEU A 33 -7.51 -4.64 -8.17
N ILE A 34 -6.48 -5.47 -8.04
CA ILE A 34 -5.42 -5.31 -7.03
C ILE A 34 -4.08 -5.41 -7.75
N SER A 35 -3.33 -4.32 -7.79
CA SER A 35 -1.99 -4.28 -8.38
C SER A 35 -0.93 -4.37 -7.27
N LEU A 36 0.11 -5.16 -7.51
CA LEU A 36 1.20 -5.40 -6.56
C LEU A 36 2.56 -5.29 -7.23
N MET A 37 3.55 -4.87 -6.46
CA MET A 37 4.97 -4.95 -6.78
C MET A 37 5.69 -5.62 -5.61
N ALA A 38 6.31 -6.77 -5.82
CA ALA A 38 7.08 -7.48 -4.81
C ALA A 38 8.53 -7.65 -5.27
N ASP A 39 9.47 -7.01 -4.58
CA ASP A 39 10.92 -7.04 -4.89
C ASP A 39 11.25 -6.80 -6.38
N GLY A 40 10.47 -5.94 -7.05
CA GLY A 40 10.63 -5.56 -8.46
C GLY A 40 9.78 -6.36 -9.45
N LEU A 41 9.11 -7.43 -9.01
CA LEU A 41 8.18 -8.20 -9.84
C LEU A 41 6.74 -7.68 -9.68
N GLY A 42 6.08 -7.43 -10.79
CA GLY A 42 4.69 -6.96 -10.83
C GLY A 42 3.68 -8.09 -10.86
N PHE A 43 2.56 -7.91 -10.15
CA PHE A 43 1.38 -8.76 -10.23
C PHE A 43 0.13 -7.92 -10.36
N LEU A 44 -0.85 -8.36 -11.14
CA LEU A 44 -2.19 -7.78 -11.16
C LEU A 44 -3.20 -8.88 -10.94
N ILE A 45 -4.10 -8.68 -10.00
CA ILE A 45 -5.22 -9.59 -9.76
C ILE A 45 -6.49 -8.89 -10.27
N VAL A 46 -7.20 -9.56 -11.16
CA VAL A 46 -8.37 -9.02 -11.85
C VAL A 46 -9.62 -9.74 -11.35
N ASN A 47 -10.63 -8.99 -10.93
CA ASN A 47 -11.95 -9.52 -10.64
C ASN A 47 -12.80 -9.58 -11.91
N ARG A 48 -12.95 -10.79 -12.47
CA ARG A 48 -13.72 -11.04 -13.71
C ARG A 48 -15.24 -10.94 -13.56
N GLU A 49 -15.75 -10.77 -12.33
CA GLU A 49 -17.17 -10.44 -12.12
C GLU A 49 -17.49 -8.99 -12.51
N ILE A 50 -16.48 -8.10 -12.44
CA ILE A 50 -16.63 -6.66 -12.71
C ILE A 50 -15.94 -6.25 -13.99
N VAL A 51 -14.71 -6.73 -14.20
CA VAL A 51 -13.95 -6.48 -15.43
C VAL A 51 -14.58 -7.33 -16.55
N ALA A 52 -14.69 -6.83 -17.78
CA ALA A 52 -15.42 -7.54 -18.85
C ALA A 52 -14.58 -8.57 -19.62
N GLU A 53 -13.27 -8.36 -19.77
CA GLU A 53 -12.37 -9.30 -20.46
C GLU A 53 -11.15 -9.71 -19.61
N ASP A 54 -10.54 -10.84 -19.98
CA ASP A 54 -9.29 -11.29 -19.39
C ASP A 54 -8.18 -10.31 -19.81
N ILE A 55 -7.30 -9.98 -18.87
CA ILE A 55 -6.12 -9.15 -19.13
C ILE A 55 -4.90 -10.07 -19.31
N ASP A 56 -4.17 -9.87 -20.40
CA ASP A 56 -2.94 -10.61 -20.71
C ASP A 56 -1.73 -10.03 -19.95
N ASP A 57 -0.70 -10.85 -19.72
CA ASP A 57 0.59 -10.40 -19.18
C ASP A 57 1.17 -9.24 -20.02
N PHE A 58 1.58 -8.17 -19.33
CA PHE A 58 2.10 -6.97 -19.99
C PHE A 58 3.18 -6.28 -19.17
N GLU A 59 3.85 -5.31 -19.80
CA GLU A 59 4.92 -4.52 -19.20
C GLU A 59 4.50 -3.05 -19.11
N TYR A 60 4.72 -2.46 -17.93
CA TYR A 60 4.66 -1.02 -17.71
C TYR A 60 5.98 -0.53 -17.12
N THR A 61 6.88 -0.09 -18.00
CA THR A 61 8.21 0.43 -17.64
C THR A 61 8.29 1.91 -18.04
N PRO A 62 7.87 2.86 -17.18
CA PRO A 62 7.88 4.28 -17.50
C PRO A 62 9.30 4.84 -17.68
N LYS A 63 10.30 4.18 -17.08
CA LYS A 63 11.73 4.44 -17.28
C LYS A 63 12.55 3.17 -17.09
N PRO A 64 13.76 3.07 -17.66
CA PRO A 64 14.63 1.90 -17.48
C PRO A 64 14.94 1.56 -16.01
N GLU A 65 15.01 2.55 -15.12
CA GLU A 65 15.22 2.32 -13.68
C GLU A 65 13.95 1.94 -12.89
N TYR A 66 12.79 1.93 -13.55
CA TYR A 66 11.47 1.64 -12.99
C TYR A 66 10.79 0.53 -13.80
N GLU A 67 11.45 -0.63 -13.88
CA GLU A 67 10.91 -1.80 -14.56
C GLU A 67 9.64 -2.30 -13.87
N GLY A 68 8.63 -2.66 -14.66
CA GLY A 68 7.37 -3.19 -14.17
C GLY A 68 6.85 -4.27 -15.12
N ILE A 69 7.33 -5.50 -14.93
CA ILE A 69 6.84 -6.66 -15.68
C ILE A 69 5.73 -7.32 -14.86
N PHE A 70 4.52 -7.37 -15.39
CA PHE A 70 3.33 -7.80 -14.66
C PHE A 70 2.84 -9.17 -15.12
N LYS A 71 2.74 -10.08 -14.15
CA LYS A 71 1.99 -11.32 -14.29
C LYS A 71 0.55 -11.13 -13.83
N ILE A 72 -0.42 -11.56 -14.62
CA ILE A 72 -1.84 -11.31 -14.38
C ILE A 72 -2.55 -12.57 -13.88
N TYR A 73 -3.43 -12.38 -12.91
CA TYR A 73 -4.33 -13.41 -12.39
C TYR A 73 -5.77 -12.97 -12.62
N ASN A 74 -6.41 -13.53 -13.65
CA ASN A 74 -7.83 -13.33 -13.94
C ASN A 74 -8.68 -14.25 -13.06
N GLU A 75 -9.12 -13.75 -11.91
CA GLU A 75 -9.88 -14.51 -10.91
C GLU A 75 -11.39 -14.38 -11.17
N PRO A 76 -12.18 -15.46 -10.99
CA PRO A 76 -13.57 -15.52 -11.45
C PRO A 76 -14.55 -14.60 -10.70
N ASN A 77 -14.18 -14.12 -9.50
CA ASN A 77 -15.01 -13.25 -8.66
C ASN A 77 -14.16 -12.58 -7.56
N GLU A 78 -14.76 -11.63 -6.84
CA GLU A 78 -14.06 -10.83 -5.82
C GLU A 78 -13.48 -11.69 -4.67
N LYS A 79 -14.18 -12.77 -4.29
CA LYS A 79 -13.68 -13.69 -3.26
C LYS A 79 -12.39 -14.38 -3.70
N ALA A 80 -12.34 -14.85 -4.94
CA ALA A 80 -11.12 -15.45 -5.50
C ALA A 80 -9.99 -14.42 -5.65
N THR A 81 -10.31 -13.18 -6.04
CA THR A 81 -9.37 -12.04 -6.07
C THR A 81 -8.72 -11.82 -4.70
N LEU A 82 -9.50 -11.77 -3.63
CA LEU A 82 -9.00 -11.58 -2.26
C LEU A 82 -8.17 -12.78 -1.76
N LEU A 83 -8.60 -14.01 -2.06
CA LEU A 83 -7.83 -15.20 -1.71
C LEU A 83 -6.48 -15.23 -2.42
N ARG A 84 -6.43 -14.88 -3.71
CA ARG A 84 -5.19 -14.73 -4.49
C ARG A 84 -4.29 -13.67 -3.88
N PHE A 85 -4.86 -12.54 -3.44
CA PHE A 85 -4.10 -11.48 -2.79
C PHE A 85 -3.42 -11.97 -1.50
N PHE A 86 -4.16 -12.65 -0.64
CA PHE A 86 -3.59 -13.21 0.59
C PHE A 86 -2.57 -14.33 0.32
N GLU A 87 -2.79 -15.15 -0.71
CA GLU A 87 -1.82 -16.16 -1.17
C GLU A 87 -0.51 -15.50 -1.60
N LEU A 88 -0.55 -14.46 -2.44
CA LEU A 88 0.65 -13.75 -2.87
C LEU A 88 1.39 -13.10 -1.68
N ILE A 89 0.69 -12.53 -0.70
CA ILE A 89 1.34 -12.00 0.51
C ILE A 89 2.08 -13.11 1.27
N ARG A 90 1.48 -14.30 1.42
CA ARG A 90 2.12 -15.42 2.11
C ARG A 90 3.33 -15.96 1.34
N ASP A 91 3.21 -16.07 0.01
CA ASP A 91 4.26 -16.58 -0.86
C ASP A 91 5.47 -15.65 -0.89
N VAL A 92 5.23 -14.33 -0.97
CA VAL A 92 6.28 -13.31 -0.89
C VAL A 92 6.88 -13.27 0.52
N GLY A 93 6.05 -13.41 1.56
CA GLY A 93 6.46 -13.26 2.96
C GLY A 93 7.12 -11.90 3.24
N PRO A 94 6.46 -10.77 2.90
CA PRO A 94 7.09 -9.46 2.97
C PRO A 94 7.43 -9.09 4.42
N HIS A 95 8.55 -8.38 4.60
CA HIS A 95 8.88 -7.76 5.87
C HIS A 95 8.20 -6.38 5.99
N VAL A 96 8.05 -5.71 4.85
CA VAL A 96 7.38 -4.41 4.73
C VAL A 96 6.30 -4.50 3.67
N ILE A 97 5.11 -4.01 4.02
CA ILE A 97 4.10 -3.65 3.05
C ILE A 97 4.03 -2.13 2.95
N THR A 98 3.96 -1.59 1.74
CA THR A 98 3.81 -0.15 1.50
C THR A 98 2.63 0.11 0.59
N THR A 99 1.95 1.21 0.83
CA THR A 99 0.78 1.67 0.06
C THR A 99 0.86 3.19 -0.06
N PHE A 100 -0.05 3.79 -0.82
CA PHE A 100 -0.23 5.24 -0.81
C PHE A 100 -1.61 5.59 -0.26
N ASN A 101 -1.67 6.08 0.98
CA ASN A 101 -2.91 6.37 1.72
C ASN A 101 -3.73 5.12 2.11
N GLY A 102 -3.09 3.95 2.17
CA GLY A 102 -3.77 2.69 2.48
C GLY A 102 -4.24 2.55 3.93
N ASP A 103 -3.72 3.33 4.87
CA ASP A 103 -4.27 3.38 6.23
C ASP A 103 -5.74 3.85 6.25
N PHE A 104 -6.11 4.74 5.32
CA PHE A 104 -7.42 5.39 5.28
C PHE A 104 -8.35 4.83 4.20
N PHE A 105 -7.84 4.01 3.29
CA PHE A 105 -8.62 3.46 2.18
C PHE A 105 -8.38 1.95 2.01
N ASP A 106 -7.25 1.58 1.41
CA ASP A 106 -6.99 0.24 0.86
C ASP A 106 -7.20 -0.90 1.86
N PHE A 107 -6.53 -0.84 3.02
CA PHE A 107 -6.62 -1.91 4.02
C PHE A 107 -8.03 -2.06 4.58
N ASN A 108 -8.72 -0.94 4.86
CA ASN A 108 -10.06 -0.99 5.40
C ASN A 108 -11.05 -1.56 4.38
N PHE A 109 -10.89 -1.19 3.10
CA PHE A 109 -11.70 -1.72 2.02
C PHE A 109 -11.51 -3.24 1.90
N ILE A 110 -10.26 -3.72 1.77
CA ILE A 110 -9.93 -5.16 1.71
C ILE A 110 -10.49 -5.90 2.93
N ARG A 111 -10.30 -5.37 4.13
CA ARG A 111 -10.78 -5.99 5.37
C ARG A 111 -12.29 -6.17 5.35
N ILE A 112 -13.05 -5.12 5.06
CA ILE A 112 -14.52 -5.17 5.03
C ILE A 112 -15.01 -6.13 3.95
N ARG A 113 -14.45 -6.07 2.73
CA ARG A 113 -14.83 -6.99 1.64
C ARG A 113 -14.53 -8.44 1.98
N ALA A 114 -13.37 -8.72 2.56
CA ALA A 114 -13.00 -10.06 3.00
C ALA A 114 -13.96 -10.59 4.08
N ASP A 115 -14.29 -9.77 5.08
CA ASP A 115 -15.23 -10.15 6.14
C ASP A 115 -16.66 -10.36 5.60
N LEU A 116 -17.11 -9.55 4.64
CA LEU A 116 -18.42 -9.72 3.98
C LEU A 116 -18.53 -11.00 3.16
N LEU A 117 -17.46 -11.37 2.43
CA LEU A 117 -17.47 -12.50 1.49
C LEU A 117 -17.07 -13.84 2.11
N MET A 118 -16.28 -13.81 3.19
CA MET A 118 -15.62 -14.99 3.75
C MET A 118 -15.68 -15.10 5.27
N GLY A 119 -16.09 -14.03 5.95
CA GLY A 119 -16.13 -13.95 7.41
C GLY A 119 -17.53 -13.74 7.96
N GLU A 120 -17.57 -13.11 9.13
CA GLU A 120 -18.79 -12.65 9.79
C GLU A 120 -18.70 -11.13 9.85
N TYR A 121 -19.45 -10.41 9.01
CA TYR A 121 -19.54 -8.94 9.07
C TYR A 121 -20.98 -8.52 9.41
N GLU A 122 -21.18 -7.97 10.61
CA GLU A 122 -22.49 -7.49 11.08
C GLU A 122 -22.61 -5.95 11.08
N GLY A 123 -21.74 -5.23 10.37
CA GLY A 123 -21.71 -3.76 10.40
C GLY A 123 -21.32 -3.17 11.76
N LYS A 124 -20.64 -3.95 12.60
CA LYS A 124 -20.13 -3.52 13.91
C LYS A 124 -18.61 -3.59 13.92
N GLU A 125 -18.01 -2.78 14.79
CA GLU A 125 -16.57 -2.82 15.06
C GLU A 125 -16.17 -4.20 15.57
N GLN A 126 -15.23 -4.84 14.88
CA GLN A 126 -14.71 -6.15 15.23
C GLN A 126 -13.29 -6.03 15.74
N PRO A 127 -12.89 -6.83 16.75
CA PRO A 127 -11.50 -6.85 17.14
C PRO A 127 -10.65 -7.34 15.96
N ALA A 128 -9.51 -6.69 15.72
CA ALA A 128 -8.68 -6.97 14.55
C ALA A 128 -8.37 -8.47 14.37
N TRP A 129 -8.13 -9.20 15.46
CA TRP A 129 -7.81 -10.63 15.44
C TRP A 129 -8.92 -11.55 14.92
N SER A 130 -10.20 -11.10 14.91
CA SER A 130 -11.32 -11.90 14.42
C SER A 130 -11.54 -11.77 12.91
N THR A 131 -10.96 -10.75 12.27
CA THR A 131 -11.12 -10.46 10.84
C THR A 131 -10.47 -11.53 9.96
N VAL A 132 -11.00 -11.71 8.76
CA VAL A 132 -10.44 -12.64 7.75
C VAL A 132 -9.01 -12.24 7.41
N MET A 133 -8.77 -10.95 7.15
CA MET A 133 -7.43 -10.45 6.81
C MET A 133 -6.39 -10.77 7.89
N TYR A 134 -6.74 -10.64 9.17
CA TYR A 134 -5.82 -10.99 10.26
C TYR A 134 -5.54 -12.49 10.32
N LYS A 135 -6.54 -13.34 10.08
CA LYS A 135 -6.36 -14.81 10.06
C LYS A 135 -5.50 -15.26 8.88
N GLU A 136 -5.65 -14.60 7.73
CA GLU A 136 -4.98 -14.97 6.48
C GLU A 136 -3.52 -14.49 6.41
N VAL A 137 -3.24 -13.26 6.87
CA VAL A 137 -1.91 -12.62 6.71
C VAL A 137 -1.40 -11.93 7.99
N GLY A 138 -2.14 -11.96 9.10
CA GLY A 138 -1.67 -11.43 10.37
C GLY A 138 -1.62 -9.90 10.45
N ILE A 139 -2.32 -9.20 9.55
CA ILE A 139 -2.43 -7.74 9.51
C ILE A 139 -3.77 -7.33 10.09
N GLY A 140 -3.77 -6.33 10.97
CA GLY A 140 -4.96 -5.81 11.62
C GLY A 140 -4.89 -4.31 11.86
N GLN A 141 -6.04 -3.71 12.11
CA GLN A 141 -6.11 -2.30 12.48
C GLN A 141 -5.70 -2.11 13.94
N GLU A 142 -4.81 -1.16 14.19
CA GLU A 142 -4.40 -0.74 15.52
C GLU A 142 -5.33 0.34 16.08
N ARG A 143 -5.26 0.56 17.40
CA ARG A 143 -6.11 1.57 18.09
C ARG A 143 -5.96 3.00 17.56
N GLN A 144 -4.86 3.28 16.87
CA GLN A 144 -4.56 4.59 16.30
C GLN A 144 -5.07 4.73 14.84
N GLY A 145 -5.79 3.73 14.34
CA GLY A 145 -6.48 3.73 13.05
C GLY A 145 -5.65 3.20 11.88
N TYR A 146 -4.33 3.07 12.03
CA TYR A 146 -3.45 2.51 11.00
C TYR A 146 -3.43 0.98 11.04
N TYR A 147 -2.95 0.37 9.96
CA TYR A 147 -2.81 -1.07 9.85
C TYR A 147 -1.37 -1.50 10.11
N THR A 148 -1.19 -2.63 10.79
CA THR A 148 0.13 -3.25 10.97
C THR A 148 -0.02 -4.74 11.23
N GLY A 149 1.06 -5.50 11.09
CA GLY A 149 1.10 -6.92 11.36
C GLY A 149 2.14 -7.29 12.41
N LYS A 150 2.08 -8.53 12.90
CA LYS A 150 3.03 -9.03 13.92
C LYS A 150 4.46 -9.17 13.40
N TRP A 151 4.60 -9.47 12.11
CA TRP A 151 5.88 -9.68 11.42
C TRP A 151 6.04 -8.81 10.16
N ILE A 152 4.97 -8.10 9.80
CA ILE A 152 4.88 -7.25 8.62
C ILE A 152 4.68 -5.83 9.12
N THR A 153 5.62 -4.94 8.82
CA THR A 153 5.46 -3.51 9.10
C THR A 153 4.80 -2.83 7.91
N HIS A 154 3.71 -2.11 8.14
CA HIS A 154 3.13 -1.27 7.09
C HIS A 154 3.72 0.15 7.14
N LEU A 155 4.26 0.60 6.01
CA LEU A 155 4.81 1.93 5.82
C LEU A 155 4.03 2.67 4.72
N ASP A 156 3.06 3.49 5.13
CA ASP A 156 2.26 4.32 4.21
C ASP A 156 3.09 5.47 3.61
N CYS A 157 3.29 5.43 2.29
CA CYS A 157 4.02 6.48 1.56
C CYS A 157 3.41 7.87 1.78
N TYR A 158 2.09 7.95 1.94
CA TYR A 158 1.39 9.22 2.10
C TYR A 158 1.76 9.92 3.41
N ALA A 159 2.00 9.17 4.50
CA ALA A 159 2.47 9.73 5.76
C ALA A 159 3.85 10.42 5.60
N TRP A 160 4.77 9.80 4.86
CA TRP A 160 6.05 10.43 4.50
C TRP A 160 5.83 11.66 3.62
N VAL A 161 4.92 11.58 2.64
CA VAL A 161 4.62 12.71 1.76
C VAL A 161 4.13 13.92 2.54
N GLN A 162 3.23 13.72 3.50
CA GLN A 162 2.69 14.80 4.31
C GLN A 162 3.76 15.49 5.18
N ARG A 163 4.72 14.72 5.68
CA ARG A 163 5.69 15.19 6.68
C ARG A 163 7.03 15.62 6.09
N ASP A 164 7.61 14.79 5.23
CA ASP A 164 9.03 14.85 4.87
C ASP A 164 9.28 15.12 3.37
N SER A 165 8.23 15.13 2.52
CA SER A 165 8.45 15.35 1.08
C SER A 165 8.82 16.79 0.71
N TYR A 166 8.51 17.76 1.58
CA TYR A 166 8.57 19.21 1.33
C TYR A 166 7.69 19.70 0.16
N LEU A 167 6.70 18.89 -0.26
CA LEU A 167 5.75 19.28 -1.30
C LEU A 167 4.62 20.16 -0.74
N PRO A 168 4.17 21.17 -1.50
CA PRO A 168 3.01 21.98 -1.13
C PRO A 168 1.76 21.11 -1.06
N MET A 169 0.78 21.48 -0.24
CA MET A 169 -0.42 20.65 0.01
C MET A 169 -1.15 20.22 -1.26
N GLY A 170 -1.24 21.08 -2.28
CA GLY A 170 -1.88 20.76 -3.57
C GLY A 170 -1.11 19.78 -4.46
N SER A 171 0.11 19.39 -4.10
CA SER A 171 0.96 18.48 -4.88
C SER A 171 1.29 17.19 -4.13
N ARG A 172 0.43 16.80 -3.17
CA ARG A 172 0.61 15.62 -2.32
C ARG A 172 -0.16 14.39 -2.79
N GLY A 173 -0.93 14.48 -3.88
CA GLY A 173 -1.53 13.31 -4.52
C GLY A 173 -0.48 12.47 -5.26
N LEU A 174 -0.70 11.17 -5.37
CA LEU A 174 0.26 10.21 -5.95
C LEU A 174 0.80 10.69 -7.30
N LYS A 175 -0.08 11.10 -8.22
CA LYS A 175 0.33 11.56 -9.56
C LYS A 175 1.27 12.76 -9.53
N ALA A 176 1.01 13.74 -8.66
CA ALA A 176 1.90 14.89 -8.50
C ALA A 176 3.22 14.47 -7.85
N VAL A 177 3.18 13.65 -6.81
CA VAL A 177 4.36 13.13 -6.12
C VAL A 177 5.26 12.36 -7.10
N THR A 178 4.70 11.51 -7.95
CA THR A 178 5.41 10.76 -9.00
C THR A 178 6.14 11.70 -9.96
N ARG A 179 5.46 12.74 -10.47
CA ARG A 179 6.11 13.75 -11.33
C ARG A 179 7.25 14.47 -10.61
N TYR A 180 7.04 14.89 -9.37
CA TYR A 180 8.04 15.66 -8.63
C TYR A 180 9.22 14.83 -8.15
N LYS A 181 9.00 13.58 -7.71
CA LYS A 181 10.02 12.71 -7.11
C LYS A 181 10.59 11.73 -8.12
N LEU A 182 9.77 10.95 -8.81
CA LEU A 182 10.20 9.93 -9.78
C LEU A 182 10.46 10.50 -11.19
N LYS A 183 10.06 11.74 -11.46
CA LYS A 183 10.40 12.47 -12.70
C LYS A 183 9.84 11.82 -13.96
N TYR A 184 8.64 11.24 -13.89
CA TYR A 184 7.86 10.81 -15.06
C TYR A 184 6.39 11.14 -14.84
N ASP A 185 5.61 11.13 -15.92
CA ASP A 185 4.17 11.33 -15.89
C ASP A 185 3.47 9.96 -15.80
N PRO A 186 2.82 9.64 -14.66
CA PRO A 186 2.07 8.39 -14.55
C PRO A 186 0.77 8.44 -15.36
N VAL A 187 0.20 7.27 -15.66
CA VAL A 187 -1.11 7.15 -16.29
C VAL A 187 -2.17 7.80 -15.39
N GLU A 188 -3.08 8.55 -15.99
CA GLU A 188 -4.19 9.21 -15.29
C GLU A 188 -5.51 8.82 -15.93
N VAL A 189 -6.45 8.41 -15.09
CA VAL A 189 -7.84 8.13 -15.45
C VAL A 189 -8.73 8.97 -14.55
N ASP A 190 -9.78 9.57 -15.10
CA ASP A 190 -10.77 10.28 -14.30
C ASP A 190 -11.48 9.29 -13.37
N PRO A 191 -11.57 9.55 -12.05
CA PRO A 191 -12.28 8.68 -11.12
C PRO A 191 -13.70 8.28 -11.55
N GLU A 192 -14.42 9.15 -12.25
CA GLU A 192 -15.78 8.84 -12.73
C GLU A 192 -15.79 7.86 -13.92
N LEU A 193 -14.66 7.70 -14.62
CA LEU A 193 -14.50 6.77 -15.74
C LEU A 193 -13.98 5.40 -15.31
N MET A 194 -13.45 5.25 -14.10
CA MET A 194 -12.88 3.99 -13.63
C MET A 194 -13.90 2.83 -13.61
N THR A 195 -15.11 3.06 -13.08
CA THR A 195 -16.16 2.02 -13.07
C THR A 195 -16.63 1.66 -14.49
N PRO A 196 -16.97 2.62 -15.38
CA PRO A 196 -17.27 2.30 -16.79
C PRO A 196 -16.14 1.55 -17.51
N TYR A 197 -14.88 1.91 -17.25
CA TYR A 197 -13.72 1.31 -17.92
C TYR A 197 -13.53 -0.16 -17.57
N CYS A 198 -14.08 -0.64 -16.45
CA CYS A 198 -14.12 -2.08 -16.16
C CYS A 198 -14.79 -2.87 -17.28
N THR A 199 -15.80 -2.29 -17.95
CA THR A 199 -16.50 -2.93 -19.08
C THR A 199 -16.00 -2.43 -20.43
N GLU A 200 -15.79 -1.12 -20.57
CA GLU A 200 -15.55 -0.50 -21.87
C GLU A 200 -14.09 -0.54 -22.32
N ARG A 201 -13.14 -0.39 -21.38
CA ARG A 201 -11.70 -0.21 -21.66
C ARG A 201 -10.83 -0.88 -20.58
N PRO A 202 -11.00 -2.18 -20.33
CA PRO A 202 -10.41 -2.84 -19.16
C PRO A 202 -8.88 -2.91 -19.21
N GLN A 203 -8.26 -3.03 -20.40
CA GLN A 203 -6.80 -2.96 -20.55
C GLN A 203 -6.23 -1.60 -20.12
N GLU A 204 -6.90 -0.50 -20.44
CA GLU A 204 -6.43 0.85 -20.04
C GLU A 204 -6.58 1.07 -18.53
N LEU A 205 -7.64 0.52 -17.93
CA LEU A 205 -7.79 0.51 -16.48
C LEU A 205 -6.71 -0.35 -15.79
N ALA A 206 -6.35 -1.48 -16.38
CA ALA A 206 -5.26 -2.32 -15.90
C ALA A 206 -3.91 -1.57 -15.94
N GLU A 207 -3.60 -0.88 -17.05
CA GLU A 207 -2.41 -0.02 -17.17
C GLU A 207 -2.36 1.09 -16.12
N TYR A 208 -3.51 1.73 -15.85
CA TYR A 208 -3.64 2.72 -14.77
C TYR A 208 -3.33 2.10 -13.40
N SER A 209 -3.95 0.97 -13.08
CA SER A 209 -3.79 0.31 -11.77
C SER A 209 -2.35 -0.14 -11.54
N VAL A 210 -1.69 -0.75 -12.53
CA VAL A 210 -0.28 -1.13 -12.38
C VAL A 210 0.65 0.08 -12.32
N SER A 211 0.30 1.19 -12.98
CA SER A 211 1.06 2.44 -12.89
C SER A 211 1.14 2.97 -11.45
N ASP A 212 0.07 2.82 -10.66
CA ASP A 212 0.05 3.26 -9.27
C ASP A 212 0.81 2.33 -8.33
N ALA A 213 0.79 1.01 -8.56
CA ALA A 213 1.69 0.08 -7.86
C ALA A 213 3.18 0.36 -8.17
N VAL A 214 3.54 0.60 -9.44
CA VAL A 214 4.91 0.96 -9.85
C VAL A 214 5.33 2.27 -9.20
N ALA A 215 4.49 3.30 -9.26
CA ALA A 215 4.77 4.59 -8.64
C ALA A 215 4.99 4.47 -7.13
N THR A 216 4.11 3.74 -6.44
CA THR A 216 4.18 3.54 -4.98
C THR A 216 5.43 2.75 -4.59
N TYR A 217 5.72 1.65 -5.28
CA TYR A 217 6.90 0.82 -5.03
C TYR A 217 8.20 1.62 -5.18
N TYR A 218 8.38 2.30 -6.32
CA TYR A 218 9.62 3.02 -6.58
C TYR A 218 9.74 4.32 -5.77
N LEU A 219 8.63 4.97 -5.42
CA LEU A 219 8.63 6.07 -4.45
C LEU A 219 9.18 5.59 -3.11
N PHE A 220 8.67 4.46 -2.63
CA PHE A 220 9.11 3.86 -1.38
C PHE A 220 10.61 3.50 -1.44
N MET A 221 11.02 2.75 -2.46
CA MET A 221 12.40 2.27 -2.60
C MET A 221 13.42 3.39 -2.77
N LYS A 222 13.09 4.45 -3.52
CA LYS A 222 14.03 5.56 -3.80
C LYS A 222 14.10 6.60 -2.68
N TYR A 223 13.01 6.86 -1.97
CA TYR A 223 12.91 8.01 -1.06
C TYR A 223 12.62 7.66 0.39
N ILE A 224 11.91 6.56 0.67
CA ILE A 224 11.33 6.31 2.00
C ILE A 224 12.08 5.21 2.73
N HIS A 225 12.37 4.09 2.08
CA HIS A 225 13.00 2.92 2.69
C HIS A 225 14.28 3.29 3.45
N ASP A 226 15.30 3.77 2.73
CA ASP A 226 16.59 4.11 3.33
C ASP A 226 16.47 5.25 4.35
N PHE A 227 15.58 6.21 4.11
CA PHE A 227 15.35 7.33 5.00
C PHE A 227 14.81 6.88 6.35
N ILE A 228 13.73 6.09 6.37
CA ILE A 228 13.08 5.62 7.60
C ILE A 228 14.00 4.66 8.36
N PHE A 229 14.61 3.69 7.68
CA PHE A 229 15.49 2.72 8.36
C PHE A 229 16.79 3.36 8.86
N ALA A 230 17.31 4.40 8.19
CA ALA A 230 18.41 5.20 8.74
C ALA A 230 17.99 5.95 10.01
N LEU A 231 16.79 6.54 10.04
CA LEU A 231 16.25 7.16 11.25
C LEU A 231 16.06 6.16 12.39
N CYS A 232 15.60 4.93 12.11
CA CYS A 232 15.50 3.87 13.13
C CYS A 232 16.85 3.46 13.74
N SER A 233 17.98 3.71 13.08
CA SER A 233 19.30 3.44 13.67
C SER A 233 19.67 4.38 14.82
N ILE A 234 18.99 5.53 14.92
CA ILE A 234 19.23 6.55 15.94
C ILE A 234 18.03 6.79 16.85
N ILE A 235 16.81 6.53 16.37
CA ILE A 235 15.55 6.77 17.09
C ILE A 235 15.03 5.41 17.57
N PRO A 236 14.86 5.18 18.89
CA PRO A 236 14.50 3.87 19.44
C PRO A 236 12.99 3.60 19.31
N TYR A 237 12.47 3.72 18.10
CA TYR A 237 11.08 3.43 17.75
C TYR A 237 11.02 2.54 16.51
N PRO A 238 9.99 1.69 16.40
CA PRO A 238 9.81 0.87 15.21
C PRO A 238 9.52 1.74 13.96
N PRO A 239 9.75 1.22 12.74
CA PRO A 239 9.71 2.01 11.51
C PRO A 239 8.37 2.69 11.25
N ASP A 240 7.27 2.05 11.60
CA ASP A 240 5.90 2.59 11.52
C ASP A 240 5.71 3.81 12.44
N ASP A 241 6.22 3.75 13.67
CA ASP A 241 6.21 4.88 14.59
C ASP A 241 7.13 6.00 14.13
N VAL A 242 8.32 5.68 13.61
CA VAL A 242 9.24 6.66 13.01
C VAL A 242 8.60 7.34 11.80
N LEU A 243 7.82 6.63 11.00
CA LEU A 243 7.09 7.20 9.86
C LEU A 243 5.89 8.05 10.29
N ARG A 244 5.12 7.63 11.29
CA ARG A 244 3.83 8.27 11.63
C ARG A 244 3.94 9.32 12.73
N LYS A 245 4.83 9.15 13.70
CA LYS A 245 4.83 9.91 14.96
C LYS A 245 5.96 10.92 15.12
N LEU A 246 6.87 11.05 14.14
CA LEU A 246 7.99 12.00 14.24
C LEU A 246 7.52 13.46 14.09
N SER A 247 6.87 13.96 15.14
CA SER A 247 6.84 15.37 15.52
C SER A 247 7.75 15.51 16.73
N LEU A 248 8.60 16.54 16.83
CA LEU A 248 9.53 16.96 17.93
C LEU A 248 9.76 16.07 19.20
N LYS A 249 8.77 15.35 19.73
CA LYS A 249 8.82 14.43 20.87
C LYS A 249 9.86 13.29 20.78
N PRO A 250 10.07 12.56 19.66
CA PRO A 250 11.12 11.54 19.59
C PRO A 250 12.54 12.12 19.63
N PHE A 251 12.74 13.34 19.12
CA PHE A 251 14.01 14.06 19.26
C PHE A 251 14.26 14.45 20.72
N VAL A 252 13.22 14.87 21.43
CA VAL A 252 13.26 15.09 22.88
C VAL A 252 13.59 13.79 23.63
N HIS A 253 12.97 12.65 23.28
CA HIS A 253 13.31 11.35 23.88
C HIS A 253 14.75 10.88 23.57
N PHE A 254 15.25 11.12 22.35
CA PHE A 254 16.65 10.89 21.99
C PHE A 254 17.61 11.72 22.85
N ILE A 255 17.29 13.01 23.08
CA ILE A 255 18.06 13.85 24.01
C ILE A 255 18.00 13.24 25.42
N PHE A 256 16.81 12.84 25.90
CA PHE A 256 16.64 12.29 27.24
C PHE A 256 17.42 10.97 27.45
N THR A 257 17.36 10.04 26.49
CA THR A 257 18.09 8.77 26.54
C THR A 257 19.61 8.95 26.53
N ARG A 258 20.12 9.88 25.71
CA ARG A 258 21.54 10.27 25.72
C ARG A 258 21.95 10.98 27.02
N THR A 259 21.08 11.78 27.63
CA THR A 259 21.38 12.43 28.92
C THR A 259 21.35 11.45 30.09
N THR A 260 20.52 10.41 30.07
CA THR A 260 20.53 9.37 31.11
C THR A 260 21.83 8.57 31.09
N ASP A 261 22.40 8.28 29.92
CA ASP A 261 23.70 7.60 29.79
C ASP A 261 24.87 8.45 30.29
N MET A 262 24.79 9.79 30.20
CA MET A 262 25.82 10.69 30.76
C MET A 262 25.81 10.76 32.30
N THR A 263 24.74 10.31 32.96
CA THR A 263 24.68 10.30 34.44
C THR A 263 25.35 9.06 35.05
N VAL A 264 25.79 8.09 34.24
CA VAL A 264 26.46 6.85 34.69
C VAL A 264 28.00 6.96 34.61
N LEU A 265 28.52 8.12 34.20
CA LEU A 265 29.97 8.39 34.07
C LEU A 265 30.49 9.48 35.04
N LEU A 266 29.79 9.74 36.14
CA LEU A 266 30.25 10.53 37.29
C LEU A 266 30.08 9.74 38.58
#